data_AF-A0A1Y2K347-F1
#
_entry.id   AF-A0A1Y2K347-F1
#
_cell.length_a   1.000
_cell.length_b   1.000
_cell.length_c   1.000
_cell.angle_alpha   90.00
_cell.angle_beta   90.00
_cell.angle_gamma   90.00
#
_symmetry.space_group_name_H-M   'P 1'
#
loop_
_entity.id
_entity.type
_entity.pdbx_description
1 polymer ?
#
loop_
_entity_poly.entity_id
_entity_poly.type
_entity_poly.pdbx_seq_one_letter_code
_entity_poly.pdbx_strand_id
1 'polypeptide(L)'
;MMSEQQITPQSQLDAIHAMLDESRHSVRVDGHTLTIWGVAGGLLCVVGDLWITHENFPEAWMRALAVLGLVGGVLALAAGLDWRMTRRAHQLQERTLSFVHQRVRRVWWYLMGLGVAMNVGMVIFGGGFLSYSMWLFLVGLALVVQGLFSRQPLIPLGVAFQVIAVGMLASGVEYVALRWITAIVLGVGLPLAAWMLPRLESAQAVARHWLAMGGWLALMTALSVASVSLLRATSAPAGAEIPLAQWRAGGAVAQGPAVLALPPGAALPLTLTFNSDALERPLTVESEVKLTRPLWVEMVSGEPGARLRSGAGPWRKSLYALRVRQLSFRAQADAEAGLRLQASMRMDVRE
;
A
#
# COMPACT_ATOMS: atom_id res chain seq x y z
N MET A 1 44.96 -26.15 -44.04
CA MET A 1 44.11 -27.35 -43.89
C MET A 1 43.10 -27.07 -42.80
N MET A 2 41.92 -26.56 -43.17
CA MET A 2 40.78 -26.47 -42.25
C MET A 2 40.15 -27.86 -42.22
N SER A 3 40.17 -28.52 -41.07
CA SER A 3 39.42 -29.75 -40.83
C SER A 3 37.93 -29.42 -40.94
N GLU A 4 37.25 -29.98 -41.95
CA GLU A 4 35.79 -30.09 -41.97
C GLU A 4 35.36 -30.78 -40.68
N GLN A 5 34.86 -30.00 -39.72
CA GLN A 5 34.15 -30.56 -38.57
C GLN A 5 32.91 -31.26 -39.12
N GLN A 6 32.94 -32.59 -39.16
CA GLN A 6 31.76 -33.41 -39.44
C GLN A 6 30.68 -33.05 -38.41
N ILE A 7 29.66 -32.34 -38.85
CA ILE A 7 28.48 -32.03 -38.06
C ILE A 7 27.75 -33.36 -37.82
N THR A 8 27.85 -33.89 -36.60
CA THR A 8 27.15 -35.12 -36.25
C THR A 8 25.66 -34.84 -36.01
N PRO A 9 24.74 -35.76 -36.33
CA PRO A 9 23.30 -35.57 -36.08
C PRO A 9 22.99 -35.27 -34.61
N GLN A 10 23.78 -35.82 -33.68
CA GLN A 10 23.69 -35.52 -32.25
C GLN A 10 24.03 -34.06 -31.94
N SER A 11 25.11 -33.51 -32.52
CA SER A 11 25.44 -32.09 -32.33
C SER A 11 24.35 -31.14 -32.84
N GLN A 12 23.62 -31.53 -33.89
CA GLN A 12 22.46 -30.77 -34.39
C GLN A 12 21.25 -30.88 -33.45
N LEU A 13 20.96 -32.08 -32.94
CA LEU A 13 19.88 -32.27 -31.97
C LEU A 13 20.17 -31.53 -30.65
N ASP A 14 21.41 -31.56 -30.17
CA ASP A 14 21.83 -30.81 -28.99
C ASP A 14 21.75 -29.30 -29.23
N ALA A 15 22.12 -28.82 -30.42
CA ALA A 15 21.95 -27.42 -30.80
C ALA A 15 20.47 -27.02 -30.90
N ILE A 16 19.59 -27.90 -31.41
CA ILE A 16 18.14 -27.70 -31.45
C ILE A 16 17.57 -27.68 -30.03
N HIS A 17 17.97 -28.61 -29.17
CA HIS A 17 17.54 -28.65 -27.76
C HIS A 17 18.03 -27.42 -27.00
N ALA A 18 19.28 -27.01 -27.20
CA ALA A 18 19.82 -25.77 -26.63
C ALA A 18 19.06 -24.55 -27.15
N MET A 19 18.79 -24.44 -28.45
CA MET A 19 17.95 -23.36 -29.00
C MET A 19 16.54 -23.37 -28.42
N LEU A 20 15.92 -24.54 -28.27
CA LEU A 20 14.58 -24.67 -27.70
C LEU A 20 14.56 -24.29 -26.22
N ASP A 21 15.56 -24.69 -25.43
CA ASP A 21 15.67 -24.34 -24.01
C ASP A 21 16.03 -22.86 -23.77
N GLU A 22 16.86 -22.28 -24.64
CA GLU A 22 17.14 -20.84 -24.67
C GLU A 22 15.88 -20.05 -25.04
N SER A 23 15.07 -20.57 -25.98
CA SER A 23 13.81 -19.92 -26.41
C SER A 23 12.76 -19.87 -25.29
N ARG A 24 12.66 -20.94 -24.47
CA ARG A 24 11.70 -21.05 -23.36
C ARG A 24 11.98 -20.04 -22.24
N HIS A 25 13.23 -19.57 -22.11
CA HIS A 25 13.65 -18.66 -21.04
C HIS A 25 14.13 -17.30 -21.55
N SER A 26 13.63 -16.90 -22.71
CA SER A 26 14.08 -15.69 -23.42
C SER A 26 13.64 -14.37 -22.75
N VAL A 27 12.75 -14.40 -21.76
CA VAL A 27 12.27 -13.17 -21.12
C VAL A 27 13.24 -12.76 -20.02
N ARG A 28 13.95 -11.66 -20.27
CA ARG A 28 14.78 -10.99 -19.27
C ARG A 28 14.17 -9.64 -18.91
N VAL A 29 14.13 -9.35 -17.62
CA VAL A 29 13.81 -8.02 -17.11
C VAL A 29 15.13 -7.29 -16.93
N ASP A 30 15.23 -6.11 -17.51
CA ASP A 30 16.39 -5.26 -17.35
C ASP A 30 16.33 -4.53 -16.00
N GLY A 31 17.49 -4.34 -15.37
CA GLY A 31 17.55 -3.74 -14.04
C GLY A 31 17.01 -2.30 -13.99
N HIS A 32 17.11 -1.54 -15.08
CA HIS A 32 16.54 -0.19 -15.16
C HIS A 32 15.02 -0.21 -15.07
N THR A 33 14.34 -1.24 -15.58
CA THR A 33 12.89 -1.38 -15.48
C THR A 33 12.47 -1.44 -14.02
N LEU A 34 13.04 -2.37 -13.23
CA LEU A 34 12.72 -2.46 -11.80
C LEU A 34 13.05 -1.16 -11.05
N THR A 35 14.13 -0.50 -11.41
CA THR A 35 14.54 0.76 -10.78
C THR A 35 13.54 1.88 -11.06
N ILE A 36 13.18 2.10 -12.34
CA ILE A 36 12.25 3.14 -12.76
C ILE A 36 10.88 2.92 -12.12
N TRP A 37 10.35 1.70 -12.22
CA TRP A 37 9.03 1.37 -11.67
C TRP A 37 9.02 1.41 -10.14
N GLY A 38 10.10 1.00 -9.48
CA GLY A 38 10.27 1.12 -8.05
C GLY A 38 10.27 2.57 -7.57
N VAL A 39 11.13 3.41 -8.15
CA VAL A 39 11.21 4.84 -7.81
C VAL A 39 9.88 5.54 -8.10
N ALA A 40 9.24 5.26 -9.23
CA ALA A 40 7.94 5.82 -9.57
C ALA A 40 6.85 5.43 -8.54
N GLY A 41 6.78 4.16 -8.17
CA GLY A 41 5.84 3.68 -7.15
C GLY A 41 6.12 4.26 -5.76
N GLY A 42 7.38 4.32 -5.35
CA GLY A 42 7.78 4.95 -4.09
C GLY A 42 7.43 6.43 -4.04
N LEU A 43 7.67 7.17 -5.13
CA LEU A 43 7.32 8.58 -5.26
C LEU A 43 5.82 8.80 -5.16
N LEU A 44 5.00 7.96 -5.83
CA LEU A 44 3.55 8.03 -5.74
C LEU A 44 3.05 7.87 -4.30
N CYS A 45 3.62 6.93 -3.54
CA CYS A 45 3.27 6.73 -2.13
C CYS A 45 3.61 7.96 -1.26
N VAL A 46 4.72 8.64 -1.53
CA VAL A 46 5.12 9.82 -0.75
C VAL A 46 4.30 11.05 -1.14
N VAL A 47 4.15 11.32 -2.44
CA VAL A 47 3.57 12.55 -2.98
C VAL A 47 2.05 12.55 -2.94
N GLY A 48 1.39 11.39 -3.09
CA GLY A 48 -0.07 11.30 -3.22
C GLY A 48 -0.81 12.05 -2.11
N ASP A 49 -0.52 11.72 -0.85
CA ASP A 49 -1.18 12.32 0.32
C ASP A 49 -0.66 13.73 0.67
N LEU A 50 0.46 14.16 0.08
CA LEU A 50 0.98 15.52 0.30
C LEU A 50 0.22 16.54 -0.55
N TRP A 51 -0.20 16.16 -1.75
CA TRP A 51 -0.87 17.07 -2.69
C TRP A 51 -2.39 16.91 -2.69
N ILE A 52 -2.89 15.68 -2.52
CA ILE A 52 -4.32 15.36 -2.64
C ILE A 52 -4.91 15.19 -1.23
N THR A 53 -5.14 16.32 -0.56
CA THR A 53 -5.81 16.37 0.74
C THR A 53 -7.30 16.66 0.60
N HIS A 54 -8.08 16.41 1.66
CA HIS A 54 -9.51 16.81 1.68
C HIS A 54 -9.69 18.34 1.66
N GLU A 55 -8.68 19.09 2.12
CA GLU A 55 -8.68 20.56 2.13
C GLU A 55 -8.54 21.14 0.72
N ASN A 56 -7.62 20.59 -0.08
CA ASN A 56 -7.44 20.99 -1.49
C ASN A 56 -8.57 20.41 -2.37
N PHE A 57 -8.93 19.17 -2.05
CA PHE A 57 -9.85 18.21 -2.65
C PHE A 57 -11.20 17.99 -1.94
N PRO A 58 -12.12 18.95 -1.75
CA PRO A 58 -13.31 18.68 -0.91
C PRO A 58 -14.24 17.63 -1.53
N GLU A 59 -14.51 17.71 -2.84
CA GLU A 59 -15.41 16.81 -3.54
C GLU A 59 -14.72 15.50 -3.96
N ALA A 60 -15.39 14.36 -3.74
CA ALA A 60 -14.82 13.04 -3.95
C ALA A 60 -14.43 12.75 -5.42
N TRP A 61 -15.22 13.22 -6.38
CA TRP A 61 -14.93 13.03 -7.80
C TRP A 61 -13.73 13.88 -8.26
N MET A 62 -13.56 15.09 -7.72
CA MET A 62 -12.38 15.92 -7.99
C MET A 62 -11.11 15.26 -7.46
N ARG A 63 -11.17 14.68 -6.25
CA ARG A 63 -10.07 13.88 -5.71
C ARG A 63 -9.76 12.67 -6.59
N ALA A 64 -10.79 11.96 -7.06
CA ALA A 64 -10.60 10.80 -7.94
C ALA A 64 -9.90 11.19 -9.25
N LEU A 65 -10.28 12.32 -9.85
CA LEU A 65 -9.62 12.87 -11.04
C LEU A 65 -8.19 13.30 -10.75
N ALA A 66 -7.93 13.96 -9.62
CA ALA A 66 -6.57 14.35 -9.22
C ALA A 66 -5.66 13.13 -9.03
N VAL A 67 -6.15 12.09 -8.35
CA VAL A 67 -5.43 10.82 -8.16
C VAL A 67 -5.17 10.16 -9.50
N LEU A 68 -6.18 10.10 -10.38
CA LEU A 68 -6.04 9.50 -11.71
C LEU A 68 -5.03 10.27 -12.58
N GLY A 69 -5.05 11.60 -12.54
CA GLY A 69 -4.09 12.45 -13.23
C GLY A 69 -2.67 12.22 -12.72
N LEU A 70 -2.48 12.18 -11.40
CA LEU A 70 -1.18 11.94 -10.78
C LEU A 70 -0.64 10.54 -11.12
N VAL A 71 -1.43 9.50 -10.88
CA VAL A 71 -1.04 8.11 -11.14
C VAL A 71 -0.80 7.91 -12.64
N GLY A 72 -1.73 8.35 -13.49
CA GLY A 72 -1.60 8.27 -14.95
C GLY A 72 -0.36 9.00 -15.47
N GLY A 73 -0.09 10.21 -14.97
CA GLY A 73 1.09 10.99 -15.34
C GLY A 73 2.40 10.30 -14.94
N VAL A 74 2.50 9.79 -13.71
CA VAL A 74 3.69 9.07 -13.25
C VAL A 74 3.88 7.76 -14.02
N LEU A 75 2.81 6.99 -14.25
CA LEU A 75 2.87 5.76 -15.05
C LEU A 75 3.31 6.04 -16.50
N ALA A 76 2.80 7.10 -17.12
CA ALA A 76 3.18 7.50 -18.47
C ALA A 76 4.66 7.92 -18.54
N LEU A 77 5.15 8.68 -17.55
CA LEU A 77 6.56 9.06 -17.46
C LEU A 77 7.46 7.84 -17.24
N ALA A 78 7.13 6.98 -16.28
CA ALA A 78 7.85 5.75 -16.01
C ALA A 78 7.93 4.85 -17.25
N ALA A 79 6.81 4.69 -17.96
CA ALA A 79 6.75 3.92 -19.18
C ALA A 79 7.53 4.54 -20.35
N GLY A 80 7.49 5.87 -20.50
CA GLY A 80 8.27 6.58 -21.51
C GLY A 80 9.77 6.43 -21.26
N LEU A 81 10.21 6.55 -20.01
CA LEU A 81 11.59 6.34 -19.59
C LEU A 81 12.04 4.89 -19.80
N ASP A 82 11.23 3.93 -19.33
CA ASP A 82 11.48 2.50 -19.52
C ASP A 82 11.58 2.14 -21.00
N TRP A 83 10.62 2.59 -21.82
CA TRP A 83 10.64 2.36 -23.26
C TRP A 83 11.89 2.95 -23.92
N ARG A 84 12.28 4.18 -23.57
CA ARG A 84 13.47 4.84 -24.13
C ARG A 84 14.75 4.10 -23.75
N MET A 85 14.88 3.66 -22.50
CA MET A 85 16.06 2.91 -22.04
C MET A 85 16.12 1.51 -22.65
N THR A 86 15.00 0.78 -22.64
CA THR A 86 14.90 -0.55 -23.25
C THR A 86 15.22 -0.50 -24.74
N ARG A 87 14.69 0.50 -25.48
CA ARG A 87 15.02 0.68 -26.91
C ARG A 87 16.52 0.90 -27.14
N ARG A 88 17.18 1.72 -26.31
CA ARG A 88 18.63 1.94 -26.39
C ARG A 88 19.43 0.66 -26.08
N ALA A 89 19.03 -0.09 -25.05
CA ALA A 89 19.69 -1.33 -24.68
C ALA A 89 19.58 -2.38 -25.81
N HIS A 90 18.42 -2.51 -26.44
CA HIS A 90 18.22 -3.42 -27.57
C HIS A 90 19.02 -3.03 -28.81
N GLN A 91 19.13 -1.73 -29.12
CA GLN A 91 19.94 -1.25 -30.24
C GLN A 91 21.42 -1.58 -30.07
N LEU A 92 21.93 -1.56 -28.84
CA LEU A 92 23.34 -1.85 -28.55
C LEU A 92 23.66 -3.35 -28.50
N GLN A 93 22.65 -4.22 -28.34
CA GLN A 93 22.84 -5.67 -28.12
C GLN A 93 22.28 -6.55 -29.24
N GLU A 94 21.76 -5.95 -30.33
CA GLU A 94 21.15 -6.63 -31.48
C GLU A 94 20.12 -7.71 -31.11
N ARG A 95 19.41 -7.54 -29.98
CA ARG A 95 18.45 -8.53 -29.50
C ARG A 95 17.10 -8.38 -30.21
N THR A 96 16.64 -9.43 -30.86
CA THR A 96 15.26 -9.53 -31.35
C THR A 96 14.31 -9.83 -30.19
N LEU A 97 13.19 -9.10 -30.11
CA LEU A 97 12.20 -9.29 -29.06
C LEU A 97 11.40 -10.57 -29.29
N SER A 98 11.41 -11.48 -28.32
CA SER A 98 10.59 -12.69 -28.41
C SER A 98 9.10 -12.37 -28.33
N PHE A 99 8.28 -13.16 -29.03
CA PHE A 99 6.82 -13.03 -28.99
C PHE A 99 6.25 -13.18 -27.57
N VAL A 100 6.87 -14.05 -26.75
CA VAL A 100 6.50 -14.25 -25.34
C VAL A 100 6.72 -12.97 -24.53
N HIS A 101 7.84 -12.27 -24.74
CA HIS A 101 8.14 -11.01 -24.06
C HIS A 101 7.03 -9.96 -24.30
N GLN A 102 6.51 -9.86 -25.52
CA GLN A 102 5.41 -8.93 -25.84
C GLN A 102 4.09 -9.29 -25.14
N ARG A 103 3.81 -10.60 -24.96
CA ARG A 103 2.61 -11.05 -24.23
C ARG A 103 2.73 -10.77 -22.73
N VAL A 104 3.88 -11.10 -22.14
CA VAL A 104 4.16 -10.84 -20.72
C VAL A 104 4.11 -9.34 -20.43
N ARG A 105 4.65 -8.49 -21.31
CA ARG A 105 4.57 -7.04 -21.18
C ARG A 105 3.13 -6.52 -21.23
N ARG A 106 2.25 -7.13 -22.03
CA ARG A 106 0.82 -6.80 -22.02
C ARG A 106 0.16 -7.13 -20.68
N VAL A 107 0.50 -8.27 -20.08
CA VAL A 107 -0.01 -8.63 -18.74
C VAL A 107 0.41 -7.61 -17.69
N TRP A 108 1.67 -7.15 -17.71
CA TRP A 108 2.13 -6.06 -16.84
C TRP A 108 1.24 -4.82 -16.95
N TRP A 109 0.93 -4.40 -18.18
CA TRP A 109 0.06 -3.25 -18.43
C TRP A 109 -1.39 -3.47 -17.99
N TYR A 110 -1.93 -4.68 -18.16
CA TYR A 110 -3.26 -5.00 -17.65
C TYR A 110 -3.31 -4.95 -16.12
N LEU A 111 -2.27 -5.39 -15.43
CA LEU A 111 -2.17 -5.28 -13.96
C LEU A 111 -2.05 -3.83 -13.49
N MET A 112 -1.30 -2.99 -14.21
CA MET A 112 -1.24 -1.54 -13.94
C MET A 112 -2.61 -0.88 -14.16
N GLY A 113 -3.29 -1.19 -15.26
CA GLY A 113 -4.63 -0.69 -15.55
C GLY A 113 -5.65 -1.12 -14.49
N LEU A 114 -5.59 -2.37 -14.04
CA LEU A 114 -6.39 -2.88 -12.93
C LEU A 114 -6.11 -2.10 -11.63
N GLY A 115 -4.83 -1.89 -11.30
CA GLY A 115 -4.44 -1.10 -10.13
C GLY A 115 -4.98 0.33 -10.16
N VAL A 116 -4.95 0.99 -11.32
CA VAL A 116 -5.54 2.33 -11.50
C VAL A 116 -7.06 2.30 -11.31
N ALA A 117 -7.76 1.38 -11.99
CA ALA A 117 -9.21 1.26 -11.89
C ALA A 117 -9.68 0.98 -10.45
N MET A 118 -8.97 0.09 -9.74
CA MET A 118 -9.26 -0.19 -8.33
C MET A 118 -8.99 1.03 -7.44
N ASN A 119 -7.94 1.81 -7.71
CA ASN A 119 -7.67 3.04 -6.96
C ASN A 119 -8.81 4.06 -7.11
N VAL A 120 -9.31 4.26 -8.33
CA VAL A 120 -10.49 5.12 -8.58
C VAL A 120 -11.70 4.61 -7.80
N GLY A 121 -11.97 3.31 -7.86
CA GLY A 121 -13.03 2.68 -7.07
C GLY A 121 -12.87 2.93 -5.57
N MET A 122 -11.64 2.82 -5.04
CA MET A 122 -11.36 3.06 -3.62
C MET A 122 -11.50 4.53 -3.20
N VAL A 123 -11.28 5.49 -4.11
CA VAL A 123 -11.52 6.90 -3.81
C VAL A 123 -13.02 7.21 -3.75
N ILE A 124 -13.82 6.59 -4.62
CA ILE A 124 -15.26 6.83 -4.70
C ILE A 124 -16.03 6.09 -3.60
N PHE A 125 -15.76 4.79 -3.44
CA PHE A 125 -16.49 3.92 -2.52
C PHE A 125 -15.80 3.76 -1.15
N GLY A 126 -14.64 4.37 -0.98
CA GLY A 126 -13.80 4.21 0.20
C GLY A 126 -12.91 2.95 0.15
N GLY A 127 -12.17 2.71 1.23
CA GLY A 127 -11.23 1.57 1.29
C GLY A 127 -9.80 1.91 0.86
N GLY A 128 -9.42 3.18 0.82
CA GLY A 128 -8.05 3.62 0.48
C GLY A 128 -6.95 2.95 1.31
N PHE A 129 -7.26 2.42 2.49
CA PHE A 129 -6.31 1.63 3.29
C PHE A 129 -5.85 0.33 2.61
N LEU A 130 -6.63 -0.21 1.67
CA LEU A 130 -6.28 -1.39 0.88
C LEU A 130 -5.35 -1.05 -0.29
N SER A 131 -5.31 0.21 -0.72
CA SER A 131 -4.64 0.63 -1.96
C SER A 131 -3.16 0.23 -1.97
N TYR A 132 -2.44 0.54 -0.89
CA TYR A 132 -1.00 0.25 -0.80
C TYR A 132 -0.67 -1.25 -0.83
N SER A 133 -1.37 -2.06 -0.04
CA SER A 133 -1.21 -3.52 -0.06
C SER A 133 -1.61 -4.11 -1.40
N MET A 134 -2.68 -3.61 -2.02
CA MET A 134 -3.11 -4.04 -3.35
C MET A 134 -2.03 -3.77 -4.40
N TRP A 135 -1.43 -2.58 -4.41
CA TRP A 135 -0.34 -2.25 -5.36
C TRP A 135 0.86 -3.16 -5.18
N LEU A 136 1.31 -3.40 -3.94
CA LEU A 136 2.37 -4.37 -3.67
C LEU A 136 2.02 -5.77 -4.16
N PHE A 137 0.78 -6.20 -3.95
CA PHE A 137 0.31 -7.50 -4.41
C PHE A 137 0.31 -7.60 -5.95
N LEU A 138 -0.19 -6.58 -6.65
CA LEU A 138 -0.22 -6.55 -8.12
C LEU A 138 1.18 -6.51 -8.72
N VAL A 139 2.10 -5.73 -8.15
CA VAL A 139 3.52 -5.72 -8.54
C VAL A 139 4.14 -7.10 -8.30
N GLY A 140 3.90 -7.70 -7.14
CA GLY A 140 4.38 -9.05 -6.82
C GLY A 140 3.85 -10.10 -7.80
N LEU A 141 2.56 -10.05 -8.14
CA LEU A 141 1.95 -10.91 -9.15
C LEU A 141 2.59 -10.71 -10.53
N ALA A 142 2.84 -9.46 -10.93
CA ALA A 142 3.47 -9.15 -12.19
C ALA A 142 4.90 -9.71 -12.28
N LEU A 143 5.66 -9.67 -11.18
CA LEU A 143 6.98 -10.29 -11.06
C LEU A 143 6.92 -11.82 -11.11
N VAL A 144 5.94 -12.44 -10.45
CA VAL A 144 5.73 -13.90 -10.54
C VAL A 144 5.44 -14.31 -11.98
N VAL A 145 4.51 -13.63 -12.65
CA VAL A 145 4.18 -13.92 -14.06
C VAL A 145 5.39 -13.74 -14.97
N GLN A 146 6.19 -12.70 -14.77
CA GLN A 146 7.45 -12.52 -15.52
C GLN A 146 8.47 -13.62 -15.21
N GLY A 147 8.56 -14.05 -13.95
CA GLY A 147 9.43 -15.11 -13.50
C GLY A 147 9.13 -16.48 -14.09
N LEU A 148 7.87 -16.77 -14.43
CA LEU A 148 7.50 -18.04 -15.09
C LEU A 148 8.18 -18.22 -16.46
N PHE A 149 8.60 -17.14 -17.10
CA PHE A 149 9.24 -17.16 -18.42
C PHE A 149 10.70 -16.69 -18.38
N SER A 150 11.27 -16.51 -17.19
CA SER A 150 12.61 -15.97 -16.98
C SER A 150 13.49 -16.94 -16.18
N ARG A 151 14.79 -16.97 -16.50
CA ARG A 151 15.81 -17.58 -15.62
C ARG A 151 16.19 -16.69 -14.44
N GLN A 152 15.72 -15.45 -14.40
CA GLN A 152 15.94 -14.56 -13.27
C GLN A 152 15.07 -15.00 -12.09
N PRO A 153 15.55 -14.83 -10.85
CA PRO A 153 14.80 -15.21 -9.65
C PRO A 153 13.68 -14.19 -9.31
N LEU A 154 12.81 -13.92 -10.27
CA LEU A 154 11.69 -12.98 -10.13
C LEU A 154 10.52 -13.59 -9.34
N ILE A 155 10.34 -14.91 -9.40
CA ILE A 155 9.29 -15.62 -8.64
C ILE A 155 9.46 -15.41 -7.12
N PRO A 156 10.60 -15.74 -6.49
CA PRO A 156 10.76 -15.56 -5.04
C PRO A 156 10.63 -14.09 -4.63
N LEU A 157 11.11 -13.17 -5.46
CA LEU A 157 10.92 -11.73 -5.24
C LEU A 157 9.43 -11.35 -5.27
N GLY A 158 8.69 -11.78 -6.30
CA GLY A 158 7.27 -11.50 -6.42
C GLY A 158 6.44 -12.08 -5.27
N VAL A 159 6.77 -13.30 -4.82
CA VAL A 159 6.15 -13.93 -3.64
C VAL A 159 6.45 -13.13 -2.38
N ALA A 160 7.68 -12.63 -2.19
CA ALA A 160 8.01 -11.79 -1.04
C ALA A 160 7.15 -10.52 -0.99
N PHE A 161 6.93 -9.85 -2.14
CA PHE A 161 6.03 -8.70 -2.22
C PHE A 161 4.59 -9.03 -1.83
N GLN A 162 4.07 -10.18 -2.28
CA GLN A 162 2.73 -10.62 -1.91
C GLN A 162 2.61 -10.96 -0.42
N VAL A 163 3.62 -11.62 0.16
CA VAL A 163 3.66 -11.92 1.60
C VAL A 163 3.70 -10.64 2.42
N ILE A 164 4.51 -9.64 2.02
CA ILE A 164 4.54 -8.33 2.66
C ILE A 164 3.15 -7.66 2.56
N ALA A 165 2.53 -7.65 1.37
CA ALA A 165 1.21 -7.07 1.15
C ALA A 165 0.13 -7.69 2.06
N VAL A 166 0.10 -9.02 2.16
CA VAL A 166 -0.85 -9.76 3.02
C VAL A 166 -0.52 -9.54 4.49
N GLY A 167 0.76 -9.58 4.87
CA GLY A 167 1.20 -9.32 6.23
C GLY A 167 0.83 -7.92 6.72
N MET A 168 0.88 -6.92 5.85
CA MET A 168 0.43 -5.56 6.12
C MET A 168 -1.08 -5.48 6.41
N LEU A 169 -1.90 -6.21 5.66
CA LEU A 169 -3.34 -6.28 5.88
C LEU A 169 -3.67 -7.03 7.19
N ALA A 170 -3.00 -8.16 7.43
CA ALA A 170 -3.22 -9.01 8.59
C ALA A 170 -2.80 -8.33 9.91
N SER A 171 -1.66 -7.62 9.90
CA SER A 171 -1.14 -6.89 11.06
C SER A 171 -1.97 -5.66 11.41
N GLY A 172 -2.80 -5.17 10.48
CA GLY A 172 -3.66 -4.03 10.75
C GLY A 172 -2.88 -2.75 11.02
N VAL A 173 -1.76 -2.54 10.35
CA VAL A 173 -0.94 -1.34 10.47
C VAL A 173 -1.74 -0.08 10.09
N GLU A 174 -1.39 1.05 10.68
CA GLU A 174 -2.02 2.34 10.39
C GLU A 174 -1.78 2.79 8.96
N TYR A 175 -2.73 3.55 8.40
CA TYR A 175 -2.67 4.01 7.02
C TYR A 175 -1.34 4.71 6.67
N VAL A 176 -0.90 5.62 7.52
CA VAL A 176 0.37 6.36 7.31
C VAL A 176 1.56 5.40 7.31
N ALA A 177 1.57 4.39 8.18
CA ALA A 177 2.62 3.40 8.22
C ALA A 177 2.59 2.48 7.00
N LEU A 178 1.41 2.05 6.53
CA LEU A 178 1.26 1.27 5.29
C LEU A 178 1.87 2.00 4.08
N ARG A 179 1.64 3.31 4.00
CA ARG A 179 2.21 4.19 2.97
C ARG A 179 3.73 4.18 2.99
N TRP A 180 4.34 4.39 4.14
CA TRP A 180 5.80 4.42 4.28
C TRP A 180 6.45 3.06 4.02
N ILE A 181 5.86 1.98 4.53
CA ILE A 181 6.32 0.61 4.24
C ILE A 181 6.30 0.38 2.73
N THR A 182 5.21 0.73 2.06
CA THR A 182 5.07 0.56 0.61
C THR A 182 6.05 1.44 -0.16
N ALA A 183 6.26 2.69 0.29
CA ALA A 183 7.23 3.60 -0.31
C ALA A 183 8.66 3.03 -0.22
N ILE A 184 9.03 2.42 0.91
CA ILE A 184 10.33 1.77 1.11
C ILE A 184 10.46 0.52 0.22
N VAL A 185 9.47 -0.37 0.28
CA VAL A 185 9.51 -1.64 -0.45
C VAL A 185 9.52 -1.43 -1.98
N LEU A 186 8.76 -0.45 -2.49
CA LEU A 186 8.80 -0.09 -3.91
C LEU A 186 10.03 0.77 -4.24
N GLY A 187 10.18 1.90 -3.56
CA GLY A 187 11.15 2.95 -3.90
C GLY A 187 12.61 2.59 -3.62
N VAL A 188 12.86 1.70 -2.66
CA VAL A 188 14.20 1.22 -2.30
C VAL A 188 14.33 -0.27 -2.60
N GLY A 189 13.31 -1.05 -2.27
CA GLY A 189 13.33 -2.50 -2.44
C GLY A 189 13.44 -2.94 -3.90
N LEU A 190 12.65 -2.40 -4.84
CA LEU A 190 12.75 -2.79 -6.25
C LEU A 190 14.09 -2.38 -6.92
N PRO A 191 14.62 -1.16 -6.72
CA PRO A 191 15.96 -0.81 -7.21
C PRO A 191 17.06 -1.71 -6.66
N LEU A 192 17.03 -2.04 -5.37
CA LEU A 192 18.00 -2.98 -4.80
C LEU A 192 17.83 -4.39 -5.36
N ALA A 193 16.58 -4.84 -5.54
CA ALA A 193 16.30 -6.13 -6.15
C ALA A 193 16.82 -6.20 -7.60
N ALA A 194 16.83 -5.08 -8.33
CA ALA A 194 17.41 -4.99 -9.67
C ALA A 194 18.90 -5.39 -9.70
N TRP A 195 19.66 -5.04 -8.67
CA TRP A 195 21.07 -5.41 -8.54
C TRP A 195 21.27 -6.90 -8.22
N MET A 196 20.23 -7.57 -7.71
CA MET A 196 20.23 -8.98 -7.31
C MET A 196 19.73 -9.93 -8.42
N LEU A 197 19.43 -9.41 -9.61
CA LEU A 197 19.00 -10.18 -10.79
C LEU A 197 20.09 -10.90 -11.64
N PRO A 198 21.37 -11.08 -11.25
CA PRO A 198 22.28 -11.93 -12.03
C PRO A 198 21.74 -13.35 -12.25
N ARG A 199 22.20 -14.00 -13.34
CA ARG A 199 21.81 -15.37 -13.68
C ARG A 199 22.32 -16.36 -12.61
N LEU A 200 21.48 -17.34 -12.28
CA LEU A 200 21.81 -18.40 -11.34
C LEU A 200 22.34 -19.62 -12.11
N GLU A 201 23.61 -19.59 -12.48
CA GLU A 201 24.22 -20.66 -13.30
C GLU A 201 24.96 -21.71 -12.46
N SER A 202 25.21 -21.46 -11.17
CA SER A 202 25.91 -22.39 -10.27
C SER A 202 25.24 -22.53 -8.91
N ALA A 203 25.45 -23.65 -8.22
CA ALA A 203 24.93 -23.87 -6.87
C ALA A 203 25.42 -22.78 -5.88
N GLN A 204 26.65 -22.30 -6.03
CA GLN A 204 27.19 -21.17 -5.26
C GLN A 204 26.50 -19.84 -5.61
N ALA A 205 26.10 -19.63 -6.87
CA ALA A 205 25.29 -18.47 -7.26
C ALA A 205 23.89 -18.53 -6.63
N VAL A 206 23.26 -19.71 -6.59
CA VAL A 206 21.97 -19.93 -5.90
C VAL A 206 22.08 -19.62 -4.40
N ALA A 207 23.10 -20.14 -3.71
CA ALA A 207 23.31 -19.87 -2.29
C ALA A 207 23.52 -18.38 -1.99
N ARG A 208 24.36 -17.69 -2.78
CA ARG A 208 24.57 -16.23 -2.66
C ARG A 208 23.29 -15.45 -2.92
N HIS A 209 22.46 -15.89 -3.86
CA HIS A 209 21.20 -15.24 -4.15
C HIS A 209 20.21 -15.36 -2.99
N TRP A 210 20.06 -16.54 -2.38
CA TRP A 210 19.21 -16.70 -1.20
C TRP A 210 19.70 -15.87 -0.01
N LEU A 211 21.02 -15.80 0.22
CA LEU A 211 21.60 -14.91 1.22
C LEU A 211 21.30 -13.45 0.93
N ALA A 212 21.46 -13.02 -0.32
CA ALA A 212 21.13 -11.66 -0.75
C ALA A 212 19.63 -11.37 -0.58
N MET A 213 18.75 -12.32 -0.88
CA MET A 213 17.30 -12.20 -0.68
C MET A 213 16.93 -12.11 0.80
N GLY A 214 17.58 -12.92 1.65
CA GLY A 214 17.44 -12.82 3.10
C GLY A 214 17.91 -11.46 3.62
N GLY A 215 19.06 -10.98 3.15
CA GLY A 215 19.59 -9.65 3.48
C GLY A 215 18.68 -8.52 3.00
N TRP A 216 18.13 -8.63 1.79
CA TRP A 216 17.15 -7.68 1.23
C TRP A 216 15.89 -7.63 2.08
N LEU A 217 15.32 -8.78 2.42
CA LEU A 217 14.11 -8.86 3.24
C LEU A 217 14.35 -8.32 4.65
N ALA A 218 15.49 -8.66 5.25
CA ALA A 218 15.91 -8.14 6.55
C ALA A 218 16.06 -6.61 6.52
N LEU A 219 16.69 -6.07 5.46
CA LEU A 219 16.84 -4.63 5.28
C LEU A 219 15.50 -3.93 5.10
N MET A 220 14.61 -4.44 4.23
CA MET A 220 13.28 -3.86 4.02
C MET A 220 12.45 -3.89 5.30
N THR A 221 12.54 -4.97 6.07
CA THR A 221 11.86 -5.11 7.36
C THR A 221 12.43 -4.13 8.38
N ALA A 222 13.75 -4.03 8.49
CA ALA A 222 14.42 -3.10 9.40
C ALA A 222 14.07 -1.64 9.10
N LEU A 223 14.13 -1.23 7.82
CA LEU A 223 13.74 0.11 7.39
C LEU A 223 12.26 0.38 7.66
N SER A 224 11.39 -0.60 7.41
CA SER A 224 9.96 -0.51 7.72
C SER A 224 9.71 -0.33 9.21
N VAL A 225 10.31 -1.15 10.06
CA VAL A 225 10.20 -1.06 11.52
C VAL A 225 10.75 0.27 12.03
N ALA A 226 11.92 0.70 11.54
CA ALA A 226 12.52 1.98 11.89
C ALA A 226 11.59 3.14 11.51
N SER A 227 11.03 3.15 10.30
CA SER A 227 10.10 4.20 9.86
C SER A 227 8.85 4.25 10.73
N VAL A 228 8.26 3.10 11.08
CA VAL A 228 7.09 3.04 11.96
C VAL A 228 7.43 3.48 13.37
N SER A 229 8.60 3.11 13.89
CA SER A 229 9.06 3.55 15.22
C SER A 229 9.26 5.06 15.27
N LEU A 230 9.85 5.65 14.22
CA LEU A 230 10.08 7.08 14.10
C LEU A 230 8.76 7.85 13.98
N LEU A 231 7.81 7.34 13.18
CA LEU A 231 6.47 7.91 13.07
C LEU A 231 5.76 7.90 14.41
N ARG A 232 5.84 6.81 15.17
CA ARG A 232 5.24 6.72 16.51
C ARG A 232 5.89 7.67 17.50
N ALA A 233 7.22 7.78 17.49
CA ALA A 233 7.96 8.68 18.36
C ALA A 233 7.61 10.17 18.11
N THR A 234 7.39 10.54 16.85
CA THR A 234 7.02 11.92 16.45
C THR A 234 5.52 12.21 16.58
N SER A 235 4.69 11.18 16.82
CA SER A 235 3.23 11.33 16.90
C SER A 235 2.72 11.71 18.29
N ALA A 236 3.55 11.63 19.34
CA ALA A 236 3.14 12.06 20.67
C ALA A 236 3.00 13.59 20.72
N PRO A 237 1.82 14.13 21.10
CA PRO A 237 1.64 15.56 21.30
C PRO A 237 2.51 16.04 22.47
N ALA A 238 3.13 17.21 22.30
CA ALA A 238 3.81 17.88 23.40
C ALA A 238 2.74 18.54 24.27
N GLY A 239 2.63 18.18 25.55
CA GLY A 239 1.62 18.78 26.41
C GLY A 239 1.47 18.05 27.75
N ALA A 240 1.06 18.78 28.78
CA ALA A 240 0.74 18.18 30.07
C ALA A 240 -0.58 17.41 29.97
N GLU A 241 -0.67 16.25 30.65
CA GLU A 241 -1.91 15.51 30.78
C GLU A 241 -2.82 16.21 31.80
N ILE A 242 -4.03 16.59 31.38
CA ILE A 242 -5.06 17.25 32.18
C ILE A 242 -6.22 16.27 32.39
N PRO A 243 -6.56 15.89 33.63
CA PRO A 243 -7.73 15.07 33.93
C PRO A 243 -9.05 15.77 33.54
N LEU A 244 -10.03 15.00 33.05
CA LEU A 244 -11.36 15.52 32.69
C LEU A 244 -12.02 16.36 33.78
N ALA A 245 -11.87 15.96 35.06
CA ALA A 245 -12.42 16.70 36.19
C ALA A 245 -11.79 18.10 36.34
N GLN A 246 -10.47 18.20 36.14
CA GLN A 246 -9.74 19.47 36.19
C GLN A 246 -10.14 20.37 35.00
N TRP A 247 -10.29 19.80 33.81
CA TRP A 247 -10.75 20.54 32.62
C TRP A 247 -12.17 21.10 32.82
N ARG A 248 -13.11 20.30 33.36
CA ARG A 248 -14.48 20.75 33.66
C ARG A 248 -14.54 21.84 34.73
N ALA A 249 -13.60 21.86 35.67
CA ALA A 249 -13.50 22.86 36.72
C ALA A 249 -12.93 24.21 36.24
N GLY A 250 -12.82 24.43 34.93
CA GLY A 250 -12.19 25.64 34.36
C GLY A 250 -10.67 25.62 34.43
N GLY A 251 -10.07 24.45 34.67
CA GLY A 251 -8.63 24.25 34.71
C GLY A 251 -8.01 24.62 33.38
N ALA A 252 -7.44 25.82 33.35
CA ALA A 252 -6.70 26.46 32.27
C ALA A 252 -6.97 25.88 30.88
N VAL A 253 -7.70 26.65 30.07
CA VAL A 253 -7.43 26.73 28.64
C VAL A 253 -5.98 27.21 28.52
N ALA A 254 -5.03 26.32 28.74
CA ALA A 254 -3.64 26.58 28.49
C ALA A 254 -3.60 26.92 27.00
N GLN A 255 -3.14 28.13 26.67
CA GLN A 255 -3.00 28.62 25.29
C GLN A 255 -1.94 27.84 24.50
N GLY A 256 -1.60 26.62 24.96
CA GLY A 256 -0.63 25.72 24.40
C GLY A 256 -1.17 24.29 24.35
N PRO A 257 -0.42 23.38 23.73
CA PRO A 257 -0.88 22.02 23.50
C PRO A 257 -1.00 21.26 24.83
N ALA A 258 -2.13 20.59 25.02
CA ALA A 258 -2.46 19.82 26.22
C ALA A 258 -3.06 18.48 25.85
N VAL A 259 -3.09 17.54 26.79
CA VAL A 259 -3.68 16.22 26.57
C VAL A 259 -4.82 16.00 27.57
N LEU A 260 -6.05 15.88 27.09
CA LEU A 260 -7.20 15.59 27.94
C LEU A 260 -7.26 14.09 28.24
N ALA A 261 -7.17 13.72 29.50
CA ALA A 261 -7.31 12.34 29.97
C ALA A 261 -8.76 12.07 30.39
N LEU A 262 -9.44 11.22 29.63
CA LEU A 262 -10.80 10.74 29.88
C LEU A 262 -10.71 9.39 30.63
N PRO A 263 -11.20 9.30 31.88
CA PRO A 263 -11.15 8.05 32.64
C PRO A 263 -12.13 7.01 32.09
N PRO A 264 -11.92 5.71 32.40
CA PRO A 264 -12.94 4.70 32.17
C PRO A 264 -14.23 5.09 32.94
N GLY A 265 -15.38 4.79 32.33
CA GLY A 265 -16.70 5.17 32.82
C GLY A 265 -17.12 6.61 32.46
N ALA A 266 -16.22 7.43 31.91
CA ALA A 266 -16.58 8.76 31.44
C ALA A 266 -17.65 8.66 30.33
N ALA A 267 -18.70 9.45 30.50
CA ALA A 267 -19.78 9.51 29.55
C ALA A 267 -19.49 10.56 28.47
N LEU A 268 -19.60 10.14 27.21
CA LEU A 268 -19.37 10.94 26.03
C LEU A 268 -20.69 11.07 25.26
N PRO A 269 -21.21 12.29 25.03
CA PRO A 269 -22.32 12.48 24.12
C PRO A 269 -21.84 12.16 22.70
N LEU A 270 -22.52 11.22 22.05
CA LEU A 270 -22.28 10.80 20.68
C LEU A 270 -23.46 11.25 19.82
N THR A 271 -23.18 12.11 18.84
CA THR A 271 -24.18 12.56 17.87
C THR A 271 -23.88 11.89 16.52
N LEU A 272 -24.79 11.05 16.05
CA LEU A 272 -24.71 10.42 14.73
C LEU A 272 -25.72 11.09 13.81
N THR A 273 -25.26 11.65 12.70
CA THR A 273 -26.14 12.24 11.69
C THR A 273 -26.10 11.39 10.43
N PHE A 274 -27.26 10.89 10.02
CA PHE A 274 -27.44 10.13 8.79
C PHE A 274 -28.06 11.04 7.73
N ASN A 275 -27.31 11.28 6.66
CA ASN A 275 -27.77 12.01 5.48
C ASN A 275 -27.95 11.05 4.31
N SER A 276 -29.04 11.22 3.58
CA SER A 276 -29.33 10.46 2.36
C SER A 276 -30.29 11.27 1.50
N ASP A 277 -30.13 11.20 0.18
CA ASP A 277 -31.07 11.78 -0.78
C ASP A 277 -32.47 11.16 -0.70
N ALA A 278 -32.58 9.98 -0.05
CA ALA A 278 -33.84 9.30 0.21
C ALA A 278 -34.54 9.78 1.50
N LEU A 279 -33.92 10.68 2.27
CA LEU A 279 -34.47 11.23 3.50
C LEU A 279 -34.80 12.72 3.29
N GLU A 280 -36.04 13.12 3.59
CA GLU A 280 -36.42 14.53 3.53
C GLU A 280 -35.65 15.40 4.55
N ARG A 281 -35.19 14.79 5.65
CA ARG A 281 -34.40 15.44 6.70
C ARG A 281 -33.30 14.52 7.22
N PRO A 282 -32.15 15.08 7.63
CA PRO A 282 -31.12 14.32 8.33
C PRO A 282 -31.71 13.63 9.55
N LEU A 283 -31.38 12.34 9.74
CA LEU A 283 -31.69 11.66 10.99
C LEU A 283 -30.53 11.85 11.95
N THR A 284 -30.76 12.60 13.03
CA THR A 284 -29.77 12.78 14.10
C THR A 284 -30.14 11.90 15.30
N VAL A 285 -29.22 11.02 15.69
CA VAL A 285 -29.34 10.17 16.88
C VAL A 285 -28.31 10.65 17.91
N GLU A 286 -28.80 11.10 19.05
CA GLU A 286 -27.98 11.41 20.21
C GLU A 286 -27.98 10.21 21.16
N SER A 287 -26.79 9.78 21.56
CA SER A 287 -26.62 8.67 22.50
C SER A 287 -25.48 8.97 23.45
N GLU A 288 -25.63 8.60 24.71
CA GLU A 288 -24.56 8.73 25.69
C GLU A 288 -23.77 7.41 25.75
N VAL A 289 -22.50 7.46 25.37
CA VAL A 289 -21.62 6.29 25.36
C VAL A 289 -20.67 6.37 26.54
N LYS A 290 -20.57 5.29 27.31
CA LYS A 290 -19.59 5.18 28.41
C LYS A 290 -18.30 4.55 27.91
N LEU A 291 -17.18 5.19 28.20
CA LEU A 291 -15.86 4.64 27.92
C LEU A 291 -15.61 3.40 28.78
N THR A 292 -15.22 2.28 28.18
CA THR A 292 -14.76 1.10 28.94
C THR A 292 -13.30 1.18 29.34
N ARG A 293 -12.53 2.10 28.71
CA ARG A 293 -11.08 2.26 28.87
C ARG A 293 -10.71 3.74 28.88
N PRO A 294 -9.57 4.10 29.49
CA PRO A 294 -9.10 5.47 29.45
C PRO A 294 -8.73 5.89 28.02
N LEU A 295 -9.11 7.12 27.67
CA LEU A 295 -8.88 7.73 26.36
C LEU A 295 -8.14 9.06 26.57
N TRP A 296 -7.05 9.27 25.85
CA TRP A 296 -6.33 10.54 25.84
C TRP A 296 -6.61 11.23 24.51
N VAL A 297 -6.99 12.49 24.57
CA VAL A 297 -7.30 13.32 23.39
C VAL A 297 -6.36 14.50 23.38
N GLU A 298 -5.69 14.73 22.26
CA GLU A 298 -4.89 15.95 22.07
C GLU A 298 -5.83 17.16 22.07
N MET A 299 -5.45 18.22 22.78
CA MET A 299 -6.15 19.50 22.79
C MET A 299 -5.24 20.55 22.18
N VAL A 300 -5.75 21.27 21.17
CA VAL A 300 -5.06 22.37 20.50
C VAL A 300 -5.91 23.62 20.68
N SER A 301 -5.36 24.62 21.38
CA SER A 301 -6.07 25.89 21.63
C SER A 301 -7.44 25.73 22.30
N GLY A 302 -7.59 24.72 23.17
CA GLY A 302 -8.84 24.45 23.89
C GLY A 302 -9.86 23.60 23.14
N GLU A 303 -9.60 23.25 21.87
CA GLU A 303 -10.43 22.35 21.07
C GLU A 303 -9.80 20.95 20.95
N PRO A 304 -10.61 19.88 20.81
CA PRO A 304 -10.09 18.54 20.56
C PRO A 304 -9.36 18.51 19.21
N GLY A 305 -8.07 18.24 19.28
CA GLY A 305 -7.19 18.09 18.14
C GLY A 305 -7.43 16.79 17.37
N ALA A 306 -6.60 16.58 16.36
CA ALA A 306 -6.74 15.47 15.44
C ALA A 306 -6.09 14.18 15.95
N ARG A 307 -5.70 14.05 17.22
CA ARG A 307 -5.00 12.86 17.75
C ARG A 307 -5.63 12.32 19.01
N LEU A 308 -5.63 10.99 19.14
CA LEU A 308 -6.10 10.27 20.30
C LEU A 308 -5.28 9.01 20.57
N ARG A 309 -5.24 8.60 21.84
CA ARG A 309 -4.61 7.36 22.32
C ARG A 309 -5.60 6.63 23.24
N SER A 310 -5.68 5.32 23.12
CA SER A 310 -6.40 4.45 24.06
C SER A 310 -5.40 3.69 24.92
N GLY A 311 -5.59 3.68 26.24
CA GLY A 311 -4.66 3.03 27.18
C GLY A 311 -3.20 3.50 27.04
N ALA A 312 -2.28 2.53 27.15
CA ALA A 312 -0.85 2.72 26.91
C ALA A 312 -0.45 2.59 25.42
N GLY A 313 -1.42 2.62 24.50
CA GLY A 313 -1.19 2.45 23.06
C GLY A 313 -0.44 3.64 22.42
N PRO A 314 -0.09 3.56 21.13
CA PRO A 314 0.48 4.70 20.42
C PRO A 314 -0.57 5.81 20.20
N TRP A 315 -0.09 7.03 20.05
CA TRP A 315 -0.91 8.16 19.56
C TRP A 315 -1.27 7.96 18.09
N ARG A 316 -2.54 8.20 17.75
CA ARG A 316 -3.08 8.00 16.39
C ARG A 316 -3.90 9.21 15.98
N LYS A 317 -3.99 9.49 14.68
CA LYS A 317 -4.94 10.52 14.21
C LYS A 317 -6.38 10.07 14.43
N SER A 318 -7.25 10.95 14.94
CA SER A 318 -8.65 10.69 15.31
C SER A 318 -9.47 10.09 14.17
N LEU A 319 -9.29 10.62 12.95
CA LEU A 319 -9.86 10.12 11.70
C LEU A 319 -9.53 8.64 11.39
N TYR A 320 -8.44 8.10 11.94
CA TYR A 320 -8.02 6.72 11.71
C TYR A 320 -8.07 5.84 12.97
N ALA A 321 -8.39 6.42 14.12
CA ALA A 321 -8.34 5.72 15.39
C ALA A 321 -9.66 5.01 15.74
N LEU A 322 -10.77 5.51 15.18
CA LEU A 322 -12.09 4.89 15.26
C LEU A 322 -12.30 4.02 14.03
N ARG A 323 -12.36 2.70 14.22
CA ARG A 323 -12.66 1.76 13.13
C ARG A 323 -14.05 1.19 13.32
N VAL A 324 -14.94 1.45 12.37
CA VAL A 324 -16.18 0.69 12.22
C VAL A 324 -15.78 -0.70 11.70
N ARG A 325 -15.84 -1.70 12.58
CA ARG A 325 -15.54 -3.11 12.25
C ARG A 325 -16.68 -3.77 11.50
N GLN A 326 -17.90 -3.43 11.89
CA GLN A 326 -19.10 -4.02 11.34
C GLN A 326 -20.15 -2.92 11.27
N LEU A 327 -20.64 -2.68 10.06
CA LEU A 327 -21.85 -1.91 9.82
C LEU A 327 -22.81 -2.86 9.13
N SER A 328 -23.95 -3.14 9.75
CA SER A 328 -24.98 -3.96 9.12
C SER A 328 -26.29 -3.22 9.10
N PHE A 329 -26.92 -3.23 7.94
CA PHE A 329 -28.28 -2.74 7.73
C PHE A 329 -29.17 -3.95 7.49
N ARG A 330 -30.22 -4.09 8.28
CA ARG A 330 -31.27 -5.09 8.06
C ARG A 330 -32.58 -4.36 7.85
N ALA A 331 -33.15 -4.50 6.66
CA ALA A 331 -34.53 -4.12 6.42
C ALA A 331 -35.42 -5.29 6.86
N GLN A 332 -36.35 -5.03 7.77
CA GLN A 332 -37.41 -5.96 8.16
C GLN A 332 -38.74 -5.31 7.80
N ALA A 333 -39.52 -5.97 6.95
CA ALA A 333 -40.89 -5.55 6.68
C ALA A 333 -41.80 -6.14 7.76
N ASP A 334 -42.48 -5.28 8.49
CA ASP A 334 -43.48 -5.63 9.50
C ASP A 334 -44.86 -5.22 8.97
N ALA A 335 -45.84 -6.12 9.08
CA ALA A 335 -47.18 -5.89 8.51
C ALA A 335 -47.93 -4.74 9.22
N GLU A 336 -47.60 -4.45 10.48
CA GLU A 336 -48.23 -3.39 11.27
C GLU A 336 -47.43 -2.08 11.29
N ALA A 337 -46.10 -2.14 11.22
CA ALA A 337 -45.21 -0.98 11.36
C ALA A 337 -44.53 -0.53 10.06
N GLY A 338 -44.76 -1.24 8.95
CA GLY A 338 -44.13 -0.97 7.66
C GLY A 338 -42.67 -1.45 7.59
N LEU A 339 -41.88 -0.81 6.71
CA LEU A 339 -40.46 -1.14 6.53
C LEU A 339 -39.62 -0.59 7.69
N ARG A 340 -39.08 -1.46 8.54
CA ARG A 340 -38.12 -1.11 9.59
C ARG A 340 -36.69 -1.31 9.09
N LEU A 341 -35.87 -0.28 9.17
CA LEU A 341 -34.44 -0.35 8.92
C LEU A 341 -33.69 -0.41 10.25
N GLN A 342 -33.07 -1.55 10.55
CA GLN A 342 -32.19 -1.71 11.70
C GLN A 342 -30.74 -1.55 11.24
N ALA A 343 -30.07 -0.51 11.74
CA ALA A 343 -28.63 -0.35 11.61
C ALA A 343 -27.94 -0.82 12.89
N SER A 344 -26.93 -1.69 12.78
CA SER A 344 -26.04 -2.00 13.89
C SER A 344 -24.61 -1.70 13.50
N MET A 345 -23.89 -1.05 14.41
CA MET A 345 -22.54 -0.58 14.18
C MET A 345 -21.65 -0.99 15.34
N ARG A 346 -20.58 -1.73 15.05
CA ARG A 346 -19.55 -2.06 16.02
C ARG A 346 -18.32 -1.21 15.73
N MET A 347 -18.03 -0.28 16.63
CA MET A 347 -16.84 0.56 16.61
C MET A 347 -15.84 0.04 17.63
N ASP A 348 -14.59 -0.14 17.21
CA ASP A 348 -13.47 -0.41 18.11
C ASP A 348 -12.49 0.77 18.05
N VAL A 349 -12.01 1.20 19.22
CA VAL A 349 -10.82 2.05 19.34
C VAL A 349 -9.62 1.10 19.35
N ARG A 350 -8.78 1.14 18.30
CA ARG A 350 -7.65 0.20 18.16
C ARG A 350 -6.64 0.36 19.30
N GLU A 351 -6.32 -0.76 19.95
CA GLU A 351 -5.14 -0.90 20.83
C GLU A 351 -3.85 -0.74 20.04
#